data_AF-A0A3C0T0I3-F1
#
_entry.id   AF-A0A3C0T0I3-F1
#
_cell.length_a   1.000
_cell.length_b   1.000
_cell.length_c   1.000
_cell.angle_alpha   90.00
_cell.angle_beta   90.00
_cell.angle_gamma   90.00
#
_symmetry.space_group_name_H-M   'P 1'
#
loop_
_entity.id
_entity.type
_entity.pdbx_description
1 polymer ?
#
loop_
_entity_poly.entity_id
_entity_poly.type
_entity_poly.pdbx_seq_one_letter_code
_entity_poly.pdbx_strand_id
1 'polypeptide(L)'
;THSKVGKPKQIFTNAWGRDGEMLPLPGGHGQNFIILSEIYKYLYTDLGKRFIYISNVDNIGNMPDPVSIALTALSGREASFEFAFRTPVDLKGGILVRDQKGKLNCADIGPAISGEEVDKQEASGKNILFNCATGLFNLEFLTENIEYITKKLPMRITDQNKDAGIYSQAEQVTWEIMGMLENPMILGVYKYDRFLAAKLLIESLMTSGLMLDDDNYPEHEDPSLDFKHTAEMLNEGLKMNLRDVYGMEETAAGWKALSVDELKTKLRESSK
;
A
#
# COMPACT_ATOMS: atom_id res chain seq x y z
N THR A 1 8.38 26.28 -3.67
CA THR A 1 9.17 26.52 -4.90
C THR A 1 10.10 25.36 -5.13
N HIS A 2 10.41 25.06 -6.40
CA HIS A 2 11.33 24.00 -6.81
C HIS A 2 12.75 24.21 -6.25
N SER A 3 13.54 23.15 -6.06
CA SER A 3 14.90 23.26 -5.49
C SER A 3 15.85 24.15 -6.30
N LYS A 4 15.63 24.31 -7.61
CA LYS A 4 16.38 25.25 -8.47
C LYS A 4 16.25 26.72 -8.05
N VAL A 5 15.21 27.10 -7.30
CA VAL A 5 15.01 28.48 -6.83
C VAL A 5 15.88 28.81 -5.61
N GLY A 6 16.37 27.80 -4.89
CA GLY A 6 17.25 27.96 -3.74
C GLY A 6 16.60 27.62 -2.40
N LYS A 7 17.31 27.97 -1.32
CA LYS A 7 16.90 27.77 0.07
C LYS A 7 16.90 29.13 0.81
N PRO A 8 15.95 29.39 1.74
CA PRO A 8 14.81 28.54 2.08
C PRO A 8 13.81 28.40 0.92
N LYS A 9 13.07 27.29 0.88
CA LYS A 9 11.98 27.13 -0.09
C LYS A 9 10.88 28.14 0.22
N GLN A 10 10.29 28.72 -0.82
CA GLN A 10 9.17 29.67 -0.73
C GLN A 10 7.87 28.99 -1.15
N ILE A 11 6.72 29.66 -0.96
CA ILE A 11 5.43 29.18 -1.45
C ILE A 11 5.40 29.21 -2.98
N PHE A 12 4.81 28.20 -3.62
CA PHE A 12 4.60 28.17 -5.07
C PHE A 12 3.31 28.91 -5.41
N THR A 13 3.42 30.03 -6.14
CA THR A 13 2.30 30.98 -6.40
C THR A 13 2.14 31.28 -7.89
N ASN A 14 2.59 30.39 -8.77
CA ASN A 14 2.52 30.57 -10.21
C ASN A 14 1.96 29.33 -10.94
N ALA A 15 0.98 28.66 -10.31
CA ALA A 15 0.37 27.45 -10.87
C ALA A 15 -0.25 27.71 -12.25
N TRP A 16 -0.03 26.79 -13.19
CA TRP A 16 -0.44 26.90 -14.61
C TRP A 16 0.02 28.20 -15.30
N GLY A 17 1.11 28.81 -14.81
CA GLY A 17 1.66 30.06 -15.34
C GLY A 17 0.88 31.32 -14.94
N ARG A 18 -0.05 31.24 -13.97
CA ARG A 18 -0.84 32.38 -13.49
C ARG A 18 -0.24 32.95 -12.22
N ASP A 19 0.11 34.22 -12.24
CA ASP A 19 0.66 34.91 -11.06
C ASP A 19 -0.37 34.96 -9.91
N GLY A 20 0.11 34.72 -8.69
CA GLY A 20 -0.71 34.61 -7.48
C GLY A 20 -1.48 33.30 -7.30
N GLU A 21 -1.48 32.41 -8.30
CA GLU A 21 -2.23 31.15 -8.25
C GLU A 21 -1.44 30.08 -7.47
N MET A 22 -2.03 29.57 -6.38
CA MET A 22 -1.45 28.49 -5.57
C MET A 22 -1.93 27.11 -6.02
N LEU A 23 -1.15 26.07 -5.71
CA LEU A 23 -1.52 24.68 -5.94
C LEU A 23 -1.67 23.97 -4.59
N PRO A 24 -2.89 23.78 -4.06
CA PRO A 24 -3.10 23.01 -2.84
C PRO A 24 -2.85 21.54 -3.13
N LEU A 25 -1.97 20.91 -2.34
CA LEU A 25 -1.61 19.51 -2.48
C LEU A 25 -1.74 18.79 -1.14
N PRO A 26 -2.15 17.52 -1.13
CA PRO A 26 -2.12 16.73 0.09
C PRO A 26 -0.68 16.57 0.58
N GLY A 27 -0.49 16.58 1.90
CA GLY A 27 0.81 16.36 2.55
C GLY A 27 1.22 14.88 2.61
N GLY A 28 0.74 14.05 1.67
CA GLY A 28 0.95 12.60 1.68
C GLY A 28 0.04 11.84 2.67
N HIS A 29 -0.06 10.53 2.47
CA HIS A 29 -0.96 9.67 3.25
C HIS A 29 -0.52 9.49 4.71
N GLY A 30 0.73 9.80 5.05
CA GLY A 30 1.22 9.85 6.45
C GLY A 30 0.48 10.87 7.32
N GLN A 31 -0.17 11.88 6.71
CA GLN A 31 -1.05 12.82 7.41
C GLN A 31 -2.28 12.16 8.04
N ASN A 32 -2.59 10.90 7.70
CA ASN A 32 -3.65 10.15 8.38
C ASN A 32 -3.48 10.16 9.92
N PHE A 33 -2.24 10.13 10.43
CA PHE A 33 -2.01 10.10 11.88
C PHE A 33 -2.43 11.39 12.58
N ILE A 34 -2.34 12.55 11.91
CA ILE A 34 -2.82 13.81 12.48
C ILE A 34 -4.33 13.96 12.26
N ILE A 35 -4.82 13.67 11.06
CA ILE A 35 -6.23 13.86 10.70
C ILE A 35 -7.15 12.88 11.46
N LEU A 36 -6.72 11.63 11.66
CA LEU A 36 -7.51 10.57 12.28
C LEU A 36 -7.15 10.33 13.75
N SER A 37 -6.30 11.16 14.37
CA SER A 37 -5.85 10.99 15.77
C SER A 37 -7.02 10.75 16.74
N GLU A 38 -8.05 11.60 16.68
CA GLU A 38 -9.20 11.49 17.58
C GLU A 38 -10.08 10.27 17.26
N ILE A 39 -10.09 9.82 16.00
CA ILE A 39 -10.79 8.57 15.62
C ILE A 39 -10.05 7.37 16.20
N TYR A 40 -8.72 7.34 16.16
CA TYR A 40 -7.94 6.26 16.78
C TYR A 40 -8.15 6.19 18.28
N LYS A 41 -8.15 7.35 18.96
CA LYS A 41 -8.47 7.44 20.39
C LYS A 41 -9.88 6.92 20.67
N TYR A 42 -10.88 7.42 19.97
CA TYR A 42 -12.27 6.99 20.11
C TYR A 42 -12.47 5.48 19.91
N LEU A 43 -11.84 4.91 18.89
CA LEU A 43 -11.86 3.46 18.65
C LEU A 43 -11.29 2.68 19.83
N TYR A 44 -10.21 3.17 20.44
CA TYR A 44 -9.56 2.54 21.58
C TYR A 44 -10.33 2.71 22.89
N THR A 45 -10.62 3.95 23.28
CA THR A 45 -11.15 4.31 24.59
C THR A 45 -12.64 4.06 24.72
N ASP A 46 -13.41 4.46 23.72
CA ASP A 46 -14.88 4.46 23.80
C ASP A 46 -15.49 3.18 23.22
N LEU A 47 -14.88 2.63 22.17
CA LEU A 47 -15.37 1.41 21.50
C LEU A 47 -14.62 0.13 21.89
N GLY A 48 -13.57 0.25 22.69
CA GLY A 48 -12.80 -0.89 23.20
C GLY A 48 -12.10 -1.72 22.10
N LYS A 49 -11.86 -1.15 20.92
CA LYS A 49 -11.09 -1.82 19.86
C LYS A 49 -9.63 -1.91 20.28
N ARG A 50 -8.93 -2.94 19.79
CA ARG A 50 -7.51 -3.20 20.13
C ARG A 50 -6.57 -3.09 18.95
N PHE A 51 -7.09 -3.36 17.76
CA PHE A 51 -6.31 -3.31 16.54
C PHE A 51 -7.07 -2.55 15.45
N ILE A 52 -6.30 -1.94 14.55
CA ILE A 52 -6.82 -1.27 13.36
C ILE A 52 -5.96 -1.61 12.15
N TYR A 53 -6.60 -1.99 11.04
CA TYR A 53 -5.95 -2.02 9.74
C TYR A 53 -5.98 -0.62 9.12
N ILE A 54 -4.83 -0.15 8.69
CA ILE A 54 -4.67 1.00 7.82
C ILE A 54 -4.17 0.47 6.48
N SER A 55 -4.84 0.85 5.39
CA SER A 55 -4.48 0.38 4.07
C SER A 55 -4.84 1.35 2.96
N ASN A 56 -4.32 1.06 1.78
CA ASN A 56 -4.65 1.72 0.55
C ASN A 56 -6.03 1.29 0.03
N VAL A 57 -6.89 2.26 -0.27
CA VAL A 57 -8.26 2.01 -0.80
C VAL A 57 -8.25 1.35 -2.18
N ASP A 58 -7.18 1.55 -2.95
CA ASP A 58 -6.95 0.97 -4.26
C ASP A 58 -6.42 -0.47 -4.21
N ASN A 59 -6.23 -1.06 -3.01
CA ASN A 59 -5.92 -2.47 -2.84
C ASN A 59 -7.17 -3.26 -2.44
N ILE A 60 -7.77 -3.96 -3.40
CA ILE A 60 -8.96 -4.80 -3.17
C ILE A 60 -8.63 -6.17 -2.55
N GLY A 61 -7.35 -6.52 -2.38
CA GLY A 61 -6.94 -7.70 -1.61
C GLY A 61 -6.85 -7.44 -0.11
N ASN A 62 -6.91 -6.17 0.31
CA ASN A 62 -6.77 -5.82 1.72
C ASN A 62 -8.10 -5.98 2.46
N MET A 63 -8.33 -7.17 3.00
CA MET A 63 -9.42 -7.46 3.93
C MET A 63 -8.86 -7.90 5.29
N PRO A 64 -9.60 -7.73 6.41
CA PRO A 64 -9.13 -8.17 7.71
C PRO A 64 -8.80 -9.67 7.71
N ASP A 65 -7.55 -10.02 7.99
CA ASP A 65 -7.12 -11.41 8.12
C ASP A 65 -7.04 -11.82 9.61
N PRO A 66 -7.86 -12.78 10.08
CA PRO A 66 -7.81 -13.28 11.44
C PRO A 66 -6.44 -13.84 11.85
N VAL A 67 -5.69 -14.45 10.93
CA VAL A 67 -4.38 -15.03 11.24
C VAL A 67 -3.37 -13.93 11.53
N SER A 68 -3.28 -12.92 10.66
CA SER A 68 -2.43 -11.74 10.86
C SER A 68 -2.80 -10.98 12.15
N ILE A 69 -4.08 -10.88 12.48
CA ILE A 69 -4.54 -10.32 13.77
C ILE A 69 -4.03 -11.15 14.94
N ALA A 70 -4.23 -12.47 14.91
CA ALA A 70 -3.80 -13.36 15.98
C ALA A 70 -2.28 -13.33 16.17
N LEU A 71 -1.51 -13.41 15.10
CA LEU A 71 -0.05 -13.33 15.16
C LEU A 71 0.41 -12.01 15.78
N THR A 72 -0.15 -10.88 15.34
CA THR A 72 0.18 -9.56 15.88
C THR A 72 -0.14 -9.47 17.36
N ALA A 73 -1.36 -9.85 17.75
CA ALA A 73 -1.81 -9.81 19.13
C ALA A 73 -0.99 -10.71 20.06
N LEU A 74 -0.74 -11.96 19.67
CA LEU A 74 -0.01 -12.94 20.49
C LEU A 74 1.48 -12.62 20.59
N SER A 75 2.04 -11.92 19.60
CA SER A 75 3.44 -11.49 19.63
C SER A 75 3.72 -10.30 20.55
N GLY A 76 2.68 -9.56 20.96
CA GLY A 76 2.83 -8.31 21.71
C GLY A 76 3.52 -7.18 20.94
N ARG A 77 3.60 -7.26 19.60
CA ARG A 77 4.24 -6.24 18.77
C ARG A 77 3.34 -5.02 18.56
N GLU A 78 3.99 -3.87 18.36
CA GLU A 78 3.35 -2.55 18.22
C GLU A 78 2.49 -2.47 16.95
N ALA A 79 3.00 -3.06 15.87
CA ALA A 79 2.30 -3.17 14.60
C ALA A 79 2.87 -4.33 13.76
N SER A 80 2.11 -4.73 12.75
CA SER A 80 2.57 -5.60 11.67
C SER A 80 2.32 -4.96 10.30
N PHE A 81 3.16 -5.30 9.33
CA PHE A 81 3.11 -4.77 7.97
C PHE A 81 3.20 -5.92 6.97
N GLU A 82 2.37 -5.86 5.94
CA GLU A 82 2.34 -6.88 4.91
C GLU A 82 3.30 -6.53 3.77
N PHE A 83 4.14 -7.50 3.41
CA PHE A 83 5.06 -7.42 2.31
C PHE A 83 4.93 -8.65 1.41
N ALA A 84 4.98 -8.45 0.11
CA ALA A 84 5.05 -9.50 -0.87
C ALA A 84 6.35 -9.40 -1.67
N PHE A 85 6.75 -10.48 -2.35
CA PHE A 85 7.84 -10.37 -3.32
C PHE A 85 7.43 -9.45 -4.47
N ARG A 86 8.35 -8.58 -4.86
CA ARG A 86 8.16 -7.65 -5.97
C ARG A 86 7.91 -8.42 -7.28
N THR A 87 7.00 -7.90 -8.09
CA THR A 87 6.68 -8.37 -9.45
C THR A 87 6.98 -7.26 -10.48
N PRO A 88 7.02 -7.56 -11.80
CA PRO A 88 7.34 -6.56 -12.82
C PRO A 88 6.41 -5.33 -12.83
N VAL A 89 5.18 -5.45 -12.30
CA VAL A 89 4.21 -4.34 -12.24
C VAL A 89 4.41 -3.42 -11.02
N ASP A 90 5.21 -3.85 -10.04
CA ASP A 90 5.47 -3.11 -8.79
C ASP A 90 6.52 -2.02 -9.01
N LEU A 91 6.14 -1.00 -9.79
CA LEU A 91 7.02 0.12 -10.17
C LEU A 91 6.95 1.29 -9.17
N LYS A 92 5.88 1.37 -8.36
CA LYS A 92 5.62 2.49 -7.44
C LYS A 92 5.10 2.01 -6.09
N GLY A 93 5.86 2.24 -5.03
CA GLY A 93 5.47 1.94 -3.66
C GLY A 93 6.67 1.80 -2.75
N GLY A 94 6.44 1.28 -1.55
CA GLY A 94 7.46 1.08 -0.54
C GLY A 94 8.18 -0.25 -0.68
N ILE A 95 9.47 -0.29 -0.38
CA ILE A 95 10.23 -1.54 -0.21
C ILE A 95 10.77 -1.66 1.22
N LEU A 96 10.93 -2.89 1.68
CA LEU A 96 11.56 -3.16 2.97
C LEU A 96 13.06 -2.89 2.90
N VAL A 97 13.54 -1.98 3.75
CA VAL A 97 14.96 -1.63 3.85
C VAL A 97 15.44 -1.74 5.29
N ARG A 98 16.75 -1.72 5.46
CA ARG A 98 17.37 -1.39 6.74
C ARG A 98 17.92 0.03 6.67
N ASP A 99 17.63 0.82 7.69
CA ASP A 99 18.18 2.17 7.81
C ASP A 99 19.68 2.14 8.18
N GLN A 100 20.29 3.32 8.29
CA GLN A 100 21.71 3.47 8.66
C GLN A 100 22.05 2.92 10.06
N LYS A 101 21.05 2.67 10.91
CA LYS A 101 21.20 2.08 12.24
C LYS A 101 20.85 0.58 12.25
N GLY A 102 20.58 -0.02 11.09
CA GLY A 102 20.22 -1.43 10.93
C GLY A 102 18.77 -1.76 11.27
N LYS A 103 17.93 -0.76 11.61
CA LYS A 103 16.51 -0.95 11.90
C LYS A 103 15.71 -1.17 10.63
N LEU A 104 14.65 -1.97 10.72
CA LEU A 104 13.71 -2.14 9.60
C LEU A 104 12.98 -0.83 9.33
N ASN A 105 12.85 -0.47 8.05
CA ASN A 105 12.09 0.68 7.61
C ASN A 105 11.51 0.45 6.22
N CYS A 106 10.52 1.26 5.83
CA CYS A 106 9.89 1.23 4.52
C CYS A 106 10.37 2.44 3.74
N ALA A 107 10.88 2.24 2.53
CA ALA A 107 11.33 3.32 1.66
C ALA A 107 10.52 3.32 0.36
N ASP A 108 9.74 4.37 0.13
CA ASP A 108 9.03 4.57 -1.12
C ASP A 108 9.99 4.87 -2.28
N ILE A 109 9.82 4.14 -3.38
CA ILE A 109 10.53 4.32 -4.64
C ILE A 109 10.17 5.71 -5.21
N GLY A 110 11.17 6.56 -5.38
CA GLY A 110 11.07 7.97 -5.71
C GLY A 110 11.35 8.87 -4.50
N PRO A 111 10.43 9.00 -3.53
CA PRO A 111 10.60 9.91 -2.39
C PRO A 111 11.72 9.55 -1.40
N ALA A 112 11.98 8.26 -1.19
CA ALA A 112 12.92 7.78 -0.19
C ALA A 112 14.10 6.98 -0.79
N ILE A 113 13.89 6.25 -1.88
CA ILE A 113 14.93 5.50 -2.60
C ILE A 113 14.77 5.66 -4.12
N SER A 114 15.85 5.79 -4.87
CA SER A 114 15.78 5.89 -6.34
C SER A 114 15.53 4.53 -7.00
N GLY A 115 14.80 4.50 -8.11
CA GLY A 115 14.58 3.27 -8.91
C GLY A 115 15.88 2.57 -9.32
N GLU A 116 16.90 3.33 -9.73
CA GLU A 116 18.21 2.78 -10.10
C GLU A 116 18.89 2.01 -8.96
N GLU A 117 18.67 2.41 -7.71
CA GLU A 117 19.22 1.71 -6.54
C GLU A 117 18.46 0.40 -6.27
N VAL A 118 17.14 0.41 -6.50
CA VAL A 118 16.30 -0.80 -6.43
C VAL A 118 16.75 -1.80 -7.49
N ASP A 119 16.94 -1.35 -8.73
CA ASP A 119 17.38 -2.20 -9.85
C ASP A 119 18.77 -2.81 -9.59
N LYS A 120 19.70 -2.04 -9.00
CA LYS A 120 21.02 -2.55 -8.58
C LYS A 120 20.90 -3.64 -7.52
N GLN A 121 19.96 -3.52 -6.58
CA GLN A 121 19.75 -4.52 -5.55
C GLN A 121 19.20 -5.82 -6.14
N GLU A 122 18.25 -5.75 -7.07
CA GLU A 122 17.73 -6.94 -7.77
C GLU A 122 18.80 -7.60 -8.63
N ALA A 123 19.56 -6.83 -9.39
CA ALA A 123 20.66 -7.35 -10.20
C ALA A 123 21.74 -8.06 -9.36
N SER A 124 21.84 -7.74 -8.07
CA SER A 124 22.71 -8.44 -7.12
C SER A 124 22.12 -9.75 -6.56
N GLY A 125 20.95 -10.16 -7.03
CA GLY A 125 20.24 -11.38 -6.62
C GLY A 125 19.45 -11.23 -5.32
N LYS A 126 19.19 -10.00 -4.85
CA LYS A 126 18.38 -9.77 -3.64
C LYS A 126 16.91 -9.72 -4.00
N ASN A 127 16.13 -10.63 -3.41
CA ASN A 127 14.68 -10.55 -3.48
C ASN A 127 14.17 -9.32 -2.73
N ILE A 128 13.47 -8.45 -3.44
CA ILE A 128 12.88 -7.24 -2.87
C ILE A 128 11.51 -7.56 -2.31
N LEU A 129 11.32 -7.21 -1.04
CA LEU A 129 10.03 -7.23 -0.37
C LEU A 129 9.35 -5.88 -0.57
N PHE A 130 8.24 -5.90 -1.28
CA PHE A 130 7.41 -4.75 -1.61
C PHE A 130 6.25 -4.63 -0.62
N ASN A 131 6.05 -3.42 -0.10
CA ASN A 131 5.00 -3.13 0.86
C ASN A 131 3.63 -3.19 0.19
N CYS A 132 2.74 -4.01 0.72
CA CYS A 132 1.36 -4.15 0.26
C CYS A 132 0.45 -2.98 0.66
N ALA A 133 1.05 -1.88 1.13
CA ALA A 133 0.39 -0.70 1.66
C ALA A 133 -0.67 -1.06 2.70
N THR A 134 -0.31 -1.97 3.62
CA THR A 134 -1.17 -2.52 4.65
C THR A 134 -0.40 -2.62 5.96
N GLY A 135 -0.94 -2.02 7.01
CA GLY A 135 -0.41 -2.09 8.36
C GLY A 135 -1.51 -2.35 9.38
N LEU A 136 -1.28 -3.30 10.28
CA LEU A 136 -2.14 -3.61 11.41
C LEU A 136 -1.50 -3.07 12.68
N PHE A 137 -2.15 -2.09 13.32
CA PHE A 137 -1.61 -1.37 14.47
C PHE A 137 -2.30 -1.79 15.76
N ASN A 138 -1.52 -1.99 16.82
CA ASN A 138 -2.05 -1.99 18.18
C ASN A 138 -2.51 -0.56 18.52
N LEU A 139 -3.80 -0.40 18.81
CA LEU A 139 -4.41 0.89 19.10
C LEU A 139 -3.95 1.50 20.42
N GLU A 140 -3.58 0.68 21.41
CA GLU A 140 -2.99 1.19 22.67
C GLU A 140 -1.68 1.92 22.35
N PHE A 141 -0.73 1.22 21.73
CA PHE A 141 0.54 1.82 21.29
C PHE A 141 0.32 3.04 20.39
N LEU A 142 -0.54 2.92 19.37
CA LEU A 142 -0.75 3.98 18.40
C LEU A 142 -1.29 5.25 19.07
N THR A 143 -2.25 5.12 19.98
CA THR A 143 -2.87 6.27 20.64
C THR A 143 -1.97 6.91 21.70
N GLU A 144 -1.20 6.11 22.44
CA GLU A 144 -0.20 6.61 23.39
C GLU A 144 0.94 7.38 22.70
N ASN A 145 1.27 7.01 21.46
CA ASN A 145 2.39 7.59 20.72
C ASN A 145 1.97 8.55 19.60
N ILE A 146 0.68 8.84 19.42
CA ILE A 146 0.16 9.56 18.25
C ILE A 146 0.75 10.97 18.13
N GLU A 147 0.93 11.69 19.24
CA GLU A 147 1.55 13.02 19.25
C GLU A 147 3.03 12.98 18.83
N TYR A 148 3.75 11.95 19.25
CA TYR A 148 5.12 11.73 18.83
C TYR A 148 5.17 11.40 17.33
N ILE A 149 4.33 10.48 16.87
CA ILE A 149 4.23 10.05 15.47
C ILE A 149 3.95 11.24 14.57
N THR A 150 2.89 12.00 14.85
CA THR A 150 2.48 13.17 14.05
C THR A 150 3.59 14.22 13.92
N LYS A 151 4.39 14.42 14.98
CA LYS A 151 5.49 15.39 15.00
C LYS A 151 6.77 14.87 14.34
N LYS A 152 7.02 13.56 14.36
CA LYS A 152 8.33 12.97 14.02
C LYS A 152 8.32 12.10 12.78
N LEU A 153 7.15 11.77 12.22
CA LEU A 153 7.06 11.04 10.96
C LEU A 153 7.82 11.83 9.87
N PRO A 154 8.75 11.19 9.14
CA PRO A 154 9.61 11.88 8.18
C PRO A 154 8.83 12.68 7.14
N MET A 155 9.26 13.92 6.93
CA MET A 155 8.78 14.77 5.84
C MET A 155 9.74 14.67 4.67
N ARG A 156 9.24 14.17 3.54
CA ARG A 156 9.97 14.09 2.27
C ARG A 156 9.66 15.32 1.44
N ILE A 157 10.70 15.96 0.89
CA ILE A 157 10.52 17.08 -0.04
C ILE A 157 11.04 16.65 -1.41
N THR A 158 10.12 16.49 -2.36
CA THR A 158 10.42 16.01 -3.72
C THR A 158 10.15 17.11 -4.73
N ASP A 159 10.99 17.21 -5.75
CA ASP A 159 10.77 18.11 -6.87
C ASP A 159 9.78 17.48 -7.87
N GLN A 160 8.83 18.28 -8.32
CA GLN A 160 7.75 17.89 -9.21
C GLN A 160 7.84 18.71 -10.50
N ASN A 161 7.55 18.04 -11.61
CA ASN A 161 7.37 18.67 -12.92
C ASN A 161 6.04 18.14 -13.48
N LYS A 162 4.99 18.95 -13.38
CA LYS A 162 3.61 18.61 -13.73
C LYS A 162 3.00 19.73 -14.56
N ASP A 163 1.79 19.51 -15.08
CA ASP A 163 1.05 20.51 -15.87
C ASP A 163 0.85 21.83 -15.12
N ALA A 164 0.72 21.76 -13.79
CA ALA A 164 0.60 22.93 -12.93
C ALA A 164 1.90 23.73 -12.79
N GLY A 165 3.04 23.19 -13.23
CA GLY A 165 4.35 23.83 -13.21
C GLY A 165 5.42 23.01 -12.47
N ILE A 166 6.57 23.66 -12.23
CA ILE A 166 7.74 23.06 -11.58
C ILE A 166 7.80 23.54 -10.12
N TYR A 167 7.60 22.64 -9.17
CA TYR A 167 7.53 22.96 -7.75
C TYR A 167 8.19 21.87 -6.89
N SER A 168 8.17 22.02 -5.57
CA SER A 168 8.48 20.91 -4.67
C SER A 168 7.26 20.62 -3.80
N GLN A 169 7.00 19.36 -3.53
CA GLN A 169 5.94 18.91 -2.64
C GLN A 169 6.54 18.37 -1.35
N ALA A 170 5.94 18.71 -0.21
CA ALA A 170 6.28 18.16 1.09
C ALA A 170 5.25 17.06 1.43
N GLU A 171 5.70 15.83 1.62
CA GLU A 171 4.86 14.66 1.83
C GLU A 171 5.36 13.81 2.98
N GLN A 172 4.44 13.24 3.75
CA GLN A 172 4.71 12.16 4.69
C GLN A 172 4.13 10.86 4.14
N VAL A 173 4.90 9.78 4.28
CA VAL A 173 4.51 8.42 3.85
C VAL A 173 4.16 7.62 5.10
N THR A 174 2.93 7.10 5.18
CA THR A 174 2.39 6.33 6.32
C THR A 174 3.36 5.25 6.78
N TRP A 175 3.92 4.51 5.84
CA TRP A 175 4.69 3.29 6.10
C TRP A 175 6.07 3.56 6.69
N GLU A 176 6.56 4.80 6.62
CA GLU A 176 7.80 5.21 7.30
C GLU A 176 7.65 5.22 8.84
N ILE A 177 6.42 5.09 9.36
CA ILE A 177 6.21 4.81 10.78
C ILE A 177 6.93 3.54 11.22
N MET A 178 7.16 2.58 10.32
CA MET A 178 7.89 1.35 10.65
C MET A 178 9.28 1.62 11.23
N GLY A 179 9.99 2.64 10.72
CA GLY A 179 11.29 3.05 11.26
C GLY A 179 11.22 3.73 12.64
N MET A 180 10.02 4.09 13.10
CA MET A 180 9.75 4.68 14.41
C MET A 180 9.42 3.64 15.48
N LEU A 181 9.11 2.41 15.06
CA LEU A 181 8.75 1.30 15.96
C LEU A 181 10.00 0.64 16.55
N GLU A 182 9.85 0.05 17.73
CA GLU A 182 10.91 -0.74 18.35
C GLU A 182 11.01 -2.13 17.73
N ASN A 183 9.87 -2.80 17.54
CA ASN A 183 9.79 -4.19 17.11
C ASN A 183 8.61 -4.43 16.15
N PRO A 184 8.64 -3.84 14.92
CA PRO A 184 7.62 -4.09 13.92
C PRO A 184 7.64 -5.56 13.46
N MET A 185 6.47 -6.15 13.23
CA MET A 185 6.36 -7.44 12.56
C MET A 185 6.30 -7.26 11.05
N ILE A 186 7.05 -8.10 10.32
CA ILE A 186 6.92 -8.24 8.88
C ILE A 186 6.14 -9.52 8.60
N LEU A 187 5.02 -9.39 7.90
CA LEU A 187 4.20 -10.49 7.42
C LEU A 187 4.48 -10.67 5.93
N GLY A 188 5.12 -11.79 5.57
CA GLY A 188 5.27 -12.19 4.18
C GLY A 188 3.94 -12.75 3.68
N VAL A 189 3.33 -12.08 2.71
CA VAL A 189 2.01 -12.43 2.19
C VAL A 189 2.06 -12.81 0.71
N TYR A 190 1.04 -13.54 0.27
CA TYR A 190 0.87 -13.87 -1.14
C TYR A 190 0.24 -12.69 -1.88
N LYS A 191 0.99 -12.09 -2.82
CA LYS A 191 0.58 -10.89 -3.57
C LYS A 191 -0.80 -11.06 -4.20
N TYR A 192 -1.01 -12.16 -4.90
CA TYR A 192 -2.21 -12.38 -5.70
C TYR A 192 -3.47 -12.61 -4.86
N ASP A 193 -3.34 -12.76 -3.54
CA ASP A 193 -4.45 -12.79 -2.59
C ASP A 193 -4.60 -11.41 -1.90
N ARG A 194 -3.50 -10.90 -1.34
CA ARG A 194 -3.51 -9.76 -0.40
C ARG A 194 -3.22 -8.39 -1.00
N PHE A 195 -2.65 -8.33 -2.20
CA PHE A 195 -2.16 -7.09 -2.82
C PHE A 195 -2.52 -6.99 -4.31
N LEU A 196 -3.79 -6.67 -4.54
CA LEU A 196 -4.37 -6.39 -5.86
C LEU A 196 -4.54 -4.88 -6.02
N ALA A 197 -3.43 -4.19 -6.29
CA ALA A 197 -3.40 -2.73 -6.37
C ALA A 197 -3.84 -2.19 -7.73
N ALA A 198 -4.42 -0.99 -7.73
CA ALA A 198 -4.84 -0.27 -8.94
C ALA A 198 -4.10 1.07 -9.10
N LYS A 199 -2.76 1.08 -8.96
CA LYS A 199 -1.95 2.32 -9.03
C LYS A 199 -1.70 2.79 -10.45
N LEU A 200 -1.52 1.85 -11.38
CA LEU A 200 -1.39 2.08 -12.80
C LEU A 200 -2.58 1.48 -13.53
N LEU A 201 -3.00 2.13 -14.63
CA LEU A 201 -4.07 1.59 -15.48
C LEU A 201 -3.77 0.16 -15.92
N ILE A 202 -2.51 -0.14 -16.24
CA ILE A 202 -2.11 -1.48 -16.69
C ILE A 202 -2.35 -2.55 -15.63
N GLU A 203 -2.15 -2.26 -14.33
CA GLU A 203 -2.42 -3.20 -13.25
C GLU A 203 -3.91 -3.55 -13.19
N SER A 204 -4.78 -2.55 -13.37
CA SER A 204 -6.23 -2.77 -13.41
C SER A 204 -6.65 -3.62 -14.62
N LEU A 205 -6.07 -3.37 -15.80
CA LEU A 205 -6.35 -4.16 -17.00
C LEU A 205 -5.91 -5.61 -16.82
N MET A 206 -4.68 -5.83 -16.34
CA MET A 206 -4.14 -7.17 -16.03
C MET A 206 -5.02 -7.90 -15.02
N THR A 207 -5.35 -7.25 -13.90
CA THR A 207 -6.18 -7.84 -12.83
C THR A 207 -7.59 -8.17 -13.32
N SER A 208 -8.18 -7.36 -14.22
CA SER A 208 -9.48 -7.67 -14.84
C SER A 208 -9.45 -8.86 -15.80
N GLY A 209 -8.27 -9.33 -16.21
CA GLY A 209 -8.10 -10.41 -17.18
C GLY A 209 -8.31 -9.96 -18.63
N LEU A 210 -8.23 -8.65 -18.90
CA LEU A 210 -8.44 -8.12 -20.23
C LEU A 210 -7.36 -8.65 -21.20
N MET A 211 -7.81 -9.26 -22.28
CA MET A 211 -6.97 -9.81 -23.36
C MET A 211 -5.99 -10.92 -22.94
N LEU A 212 -6.20 -11.62 -21.82
CA LEU A 212 -5.29 -12.70 -21.39
C LEU A 212 -5.09 -13.82 -22.43
N ASP A 213 -6.10 -14.05 -23.28
CA ASP A 213 -6.07 -15.06 -24.35
C ASP A 213 -5.42 -14.54 -25.66
N ASP A 214 -4.96 -13.28 -25.72
CA ASP A 214 -4.30 -12.73 -26.90
C ASP A 214 -2.87 -13.27 -27.03
N ASP A 215 -2.54 -13.86 -28.18
CA ASP A 215 -1.21 -14.42 -28.47
C ASP A 215 -0.08 -13.37 -28.43
N ASN A 216 -0.41 -12.07 -28.46
CA ASN A 216 0.55 -10.98 -28.36
C ASN A 216 0.76 -10.47 -26.93
N TYR A 217 0.17 -11.10 -25.91
CA TYR A 217 0.43 -10.73 -24.53
C TYR A 217 1.93 -10.92 -24.21
N PRO A 218 2.61 -9.98 -23.54
CA PRO A 218 4.05 -10.10 -23.31
C PRO A 218 4.38 -11.26 -22.37
N GLU A 219 5.03 -12.28 -22.92
CA GLU A 219 5.54 -13.47 -22.21
C GLU A 219 7.07 -13.42 -22.11
N HIS A 220 7.64 -14.03 -21.06
CA HIS A 220 9.08 -14.13 -20.89
C HIS A 220 9.46 -15.36 -20.04
N GLU A 221 10.61 -16.02 -20.32
CA GLU A 221 11.03 -17.20 -19.55
C GLU A 221 11.41 -16.88 -18.10
N ASP A 222 11.95 -15.68 -17.85
CA ASP A 222 12.19 -15.15 -16.51
C ASP A 222 10.86 -14.67 -15.89
N PRO A 223 10.38 -15.30 -14.79
CA PRO A 223 9.13 -14.91 -14.14
C PRO A 223 9.09 -13.46 -13.64
N SER A 224 10.25 -12.84 -13.39
CA SER A 224 10.34 -11.45 -12.98
C SER A 224 10.07 -10.46 -14.11
N LEU A 225 10.01 -10.93 -15.36
CA LEU A 225 9.72 -10.15 -16.57
C LEU A 225 8.46 -10.64 -17.30
N ASP A 226 7.82 -11.71 -16.82
CA ASP A 226 6.65 -12.31 -17.44
C ASP A 226 5.36 -11.57 -17.04
N PHE A 227 4.89 -10.70 -17.93
CA PHE A 227 3.67 -9.94 -17.72
C PHE A 227 2.43 -10.81 -17.87
N LYS A 228 2.42 -11.78 -18.79
CA LYS A 228 1.27 -12.67 -18.98
C LYS A 228 1.03 -13.51 -17.73
N HIS A 229 2.07 -14.17 -17.23
CA HIS A 229 1.96 -14.94 -15.99
C HIS A 229 1.51 -14.05 -14.82
N THR A 230 2.10 -12.87 -14.68
CA THR A 230 1.68 -11.91 -13.63
C THR A 230 0.19 -11.53 -13.77
N ALA A 231 -0.30 -11.30 -14.99
CA ALA A 231 -1.68 -10.93 -15.26
C ALA A 231 -2.66 -12.07 -14.98
N GLU A 232 -2.33 -13.30 -15.38
CA GLU A 232 -3.10 -14.51 -15.07
C GLU A 232 -3.24 -14.69 -13.56
N MET A 233 -2.13 -14.58 -12.83
CA MET A 233 -2.12 -14.73 -11.37
C MET A 233 -2.91 -13.63 -10.66
N LEU A 234 -2.82 -12.38 -11.13
CA LEU A 234 -3.64 -11.26 -10.62
C LEU A 234 -5.13 -11.50 -10.89
N ASN A 235 -5.48 -11.98 -12.08
CA ASN A 235 -6.87 -12.23 -12.45
C ASN A 235 -7.47 -13.38 -11.66
N GLU A 236 -6.76 -14.50 -11.51
CA GLU A 236 -7.21 -15.61 -10.68
C GLU A 236 -7.35 -15.19 -9.22
N GLY A 237 -6.39 -14.40 -8.71
CA GLY A 237 -6.47 -13.76 -7.40
C GLY A 237 -7.73 -12.91 -7.20
N LEU A 238 -8.05 -12.07 -8.19
CA LEU A 238 -9.30 -11.30 -8.18
C LEU A 238 -10.52 -12.22 -8.12
N LYS A 239 -10.61 -13.22 -9.00
CA LYS A 239 -11.77 -14.13 -9.04
C LYS A 239 -11.95 -14.88 -7.72
N MET A 240 -10.85 -15.32 -7.10
CA MET A 240 -10.85 -15.93 -5.78
C MET A 240 -11.39 -14.95 -4.73
N ASN A 241 -10.88 -13.72 -4.67
CA ASN A 241 -11.36 -12.72 -3.72
C ASN A 241 -12.84 -12.40 -3.91
N LEU A 242 -13.29 -12.19 -5.15
CA LEU A 242 -14.70 -11.91 -5.44
C LEU A 242 -15.59 -13.05 -4.95
N ARG A 243 -15.18 -14.30 -5.16
CA ARG A 243 -15.93 -15.48 -4.75
C ARG A 243 -15.94 -15.69 -3.24
N ASP A 244 -14.75 -15.76 -2.66
CA ASP A 244 -14.54 -16.34 -1.32
C ASP A 244 -14.55 -15.29 -0.22
N VAL A 245 -14.14 -14.05 -0.54
CA VAL A 245 -14.04 -12.95 0.43
C VAL A 245 -15.22 -11.99 0.30
N TYR A 246 -15.57 -11.60 -0.92
CA TYR A 246 -16.69 -10.68 -1.18
C TYR A 246 -18.04 -11.37 -1.33
N GLY A 247 -18.06 -12.70 -1.37
CA GLY A 247 -19.30 -13.47 -1.43
C GLY A 247 -20.07 -13.23 -2.73
N MET A 248 -19.36 -13.21 -3.86
CA MET A 248 -19.95 -13.03 -5.18
C MET A 248 -20.00 -14.36 -5.95
N GLU A 249 -20.88 -14.43 -6.94
CA GLU A 249 -20.93 -15.51 -7.91
C GLU A 249 -20.68 -14.98 -9.31
N GLU A 250 -19.97 -15.77 -10.11
CA GLU A 250 -19.76 -15.48 -11.52
C GLU A 250 -21.00 -15.90 -12.32
N THR A 251 -21.50 -15.00 -13.15
CA THR A 251 -22.65 -15.22 -14.02
C THR A 251 -22.30 -14.84 -15.46
N ALA A 252 -23.15 -15.18 -16.42
CA ALA A 252 -22.98 -14.75 -17.81
C ALA A 252 -22.95 -13.21 -17.99
N ALA A 253 -23.51 -12.45 -17.03
CA ALA A 253 -23.49 -10.99 -17.03
C ALA A 253 -22.34 -10.39 -16.20
N GLY A 254 -21.42 -11.22 -15.70
CA GLY A 254 -20.34 -10.84 -14.79
C GLY A 254 -20.64 -11.23 -13.34
N TRP A 255 -20.00 -10.55 -12.39
CA TRP A 255 -20.07 -10.89 -10.97
C TRP A 255 -21.32 -10.32 -10.30
N LYS A 256 -22.06 -11.18 -9.60
CA LYS A 256 -23.25 -10.82 -8.82
C LYS A 256 -22.98 -11.05 -7.33
N ALA A 257 -23.24 -10.05 -6.50
CA ALA A 257 -23.17 -10.20 -5.05
C ALA A 257 -24.28 -11.13 -4.55
N LEU A 258 -23.93 -12.06 -3.66
CA LEU A 258 -24.89 -12.93 -3.00
C LEU A 258 -25.57 -12.18 -1.85
N SER A 259 -26.84 -12.48 -1.64
CA SER A 259 -27.57 -12.07 -0.44
C SER A 259 -27.03 -12.80 0.80
N VAL A 260 -27.31 -12.23 1.98
CA VAL A 260 -26.91 -12.81 3.27
C VAL A 260 -27.45 -14.24 3.45
N ASP A 261 -28.66 -14.52 2.94
CA ASP A 261 -29.27 -15.85 3.07
C ASP A 261 -28.64 -16.88 2.12
N GLU A 262 -28.25 -16.47 0.90
CA GLU A 262 -27.46 -17.29 -0.01
C GLU A 262 -26.09 -17.63 0.60
N LEU A 263 -25.41 -16.65 1.20
CA LEU A 263 -24.12 -16.86 1.89
C LEU A 263 -24.23 -17.83 3.07
N LYS A 264 -25.26 -17.68 3.92
CA LYS A 264 -25.52 -18.60 5.03
C LYS A 264 -25.79 -20.02 4.56
N THR A 265 -26.48 -20.16 3.42
CA THR A 265 -26.77 -21.48 2.83
C THR A 265 -25.48 -22.13 2.35
N LYS A 266 -24.64 -21.41 1.59
CA LYS A 266 -23.33 -21.91 1.15
C LYS A 266 -22.44 -22.31 2.33
N LEU A 267 -22.33 -21.47 3.38
CA LEU A 267 -21.52 -21.78 4.57
C LEU A 267 -21.94 -23.10 5.25
N ARG A 268 -23.24 -23.41 5.28
CA ARG A 268 -23.76 -24.67 5.86
C ARG A 268 -23.46 -25.87 4.99
N GLU A 269 -23.38 -25.70 3.68
CA GLU A 269 -23.03 -26.76 2.72
C GLU A 269 -21.53 -27.06 2.74
N SER A 270 -20.68 -26.03 2.84
CA SER A 270 -19.21 -26.18 2.93
C SER A 270 -18.72 -26.79 4.24
N SER A 271 -19.56 -26.84 5.28
CA SER A 271 -19.23 -27.39 6.61
C SER A 271 -19.61 -28.87 6.77
N LYS A 272 -20.11 -29.52 5.71
CA LYS A 272 -20.43 -30.95 5.67
C LYS A 272 -19.37 -31.73 4.90
#